data_AF-A0A409WSP1-F1
#
_entry.id   AF-A0A409WSP1-F1
#
_cell.length_a   1.000
_cell.length_b   1.000
_cell.length_c   1.000
_cell.angle_alpha   90.00
_cell.angle_beta   90.00
_cell.angle_gamma   90.00
#
_symmetry.space_group_name_H-M   'P 1'
#
loop_
_entity.id
_entity.type
_entity.pdbx_description
1 polymer ?
#
loop_
_entity_poly.entity_id
_entity_poly.type
_entity_poly.pdbx_seq_one_letter_code
_entity_poly.pdbx_strand_id
1 'polypeptide(L)'
;MADSRGSSKPRDNPYLAHLPPSQRGVGTGSNLTEKEPLYGFLPRKVNGAQVRKAMALIFLGQDGDVNPFTKQPLSGQYKKILETRKKLPVFAQMDEFLKIFTDNQIIVMVGETGSGKTTQIPQFVAYSDLPHTKGKMVACTQPRRVAAMSVAKRVADEMDVQLGRHVGYSIRFEDMTEAGTTFLKYMTD
;
A
#
# COMPACT_ATOMS: atom_id res chain seq x y z
N MET A 1 -23.34 0.02 -51.51
CA MET A 1 -22.04 0.71 -51.27
C MET A 1 -22.29 1.68 -50.12
N ALA A 2 -22.19 1.25 -48.86
CA ALA A 2 -20.98 1.29 -48.00
C ALA A 2 -20.49 2.75 -47.83
N ASP A 3 -20.32 3.33 -46.63
CA ASP A 3 -19.74 2.77 -45.42
C ASP A 3 -20.05 3.58 -44.13
N SER A 4 -19.51 3.12 -43.01
CA SER A 4 -19.96 3.26 -41.63
C SER A 4 -18.98 4.03 -40.69
N ARG A 5 -19.52 4.56 -39.56
CA ARG A 5 -18.91 4.84 -38.22
C ARG A 5 -17.62 5.68 -38.06
N GLY A 6 -17.60 6.53 -37.01
CA GLY A 6 -16.37 6.95 -36.30
C GLY A 6 -16.55 8.17 -35.39
N SER A 7 -17.01 8.01 -34.15
CA SER A 7 -16.19 8.07 -32.92
C SER A 7 -15.32 9.33 -32.80
N SER A 8 -15.75 10.28 -31.96
CA SER A 8 -14.98 11.44 -31.52
C SER A 8 -13.71 10.98 -30.80
N LYS A 9 -12.56 11.07 -31.48
CA LYS A 9 -11.24 10.79 -30.90
C LYS A 9 -10.89 11.89 -29.87
N PRO A 10 -10.43 11.54 -28.65
CA PRO A 10 -9.90 12.50 -27.70
C PRO A 10 -8.42 12.74 -28.03
N ARG A 11 -8.10 13.70 -28.90
CA ARG A 11 -6.69 13.98 -29.24
C ARG A 11 -6.23 15.43 -29.28
N ASP A 12 -7.12 16.40 -29.17
CA ASP A 12 -6.68 17.80 -29.25
C ASP A 12 -6.72 18.44 -27.86
N ASN A 13 -5.75 18.06 -27.01
CA ASN A 13 -5.41 18.88 -25.86
C ASN A 13 -4.41 19.97 -26.32
N PRO A 14 -4.82 21.24 -26.42
CA PRO A 14 -4.01 22.31 -26.99
C PRO A 14 -2.71 22.59 -26.21
N TYR A 15 -2.58 22.10 -24.97
CA TYR A 15 -1.39 22.26 -24.15
C TYR A 15 -0.24 21.27 -24.47
N LEU A 16 -0.48 20.24 -25.30
CA LEU A 16 0.50 19.19 -25.61
C LEU A 16 1.18 19.34 -26.99
N ALA A 17 0.87 20.43 -27.73
CA ALA A 17 1.32 20.62 -29.11
C ALA A 17 2.83 20.84 -29.29
N HIS A 18 3.54 21.26 -28.23
CA HIS A 18 4.97 21.59 -28.27
C HIS A 18 5.90 20.44 -27.86
N LEU A 19 5.35 19.31 -27.42
CA LEU A 19 6.16 18.16 -27.01
C LEU A 19 6.63 17.35 -28.25
N PRO A 20 7.87 16.83 -28.23
CA PRO A 20 8.39 15.99 -29.30
C PRO A 20 7.49 14.74 -29.50
N PRO A 21 7.43 14.17 -30.72
CA PRO A 21 6.50 13.07 -31.04
C PRO A 21 6.60 11.84 -30.12
N SER A 22 7.76 11.64 -29.48
CA SER A 22 8.01 10.57 -28.51
C SER A 22 7.24 10.70 -27.19
N GLN A 23 6.67 11.86 -26.87
CA GLN A 23 5.92 12.11 -25.61
C GLN A 23 4.42 12.33 -25.80
N ARG A 24 3.89 12.22 -27.04
CA ARG A 24 2.44 12.36 -27.33
C ARG A 24 1.65 11.06 -27.25
N GLY A 25 2.26 9.98 -26.76
CA GLY A 25 1.57 8.74 -26.42
C GLY A 25 1.31 8.68 -24.93
N VAL A 26 0.03 8.62 -24.54
CA VAL A 26 -0.34 7.95 -23.29
C VAL A 26 0.33 6.58 -23.34
N GLY A 27 1.26 6.33 -22.40
CA GLY A 27 1.96 5.06 -22.29
C GLY A 27 0.98 3.93 -21.99
N THR A 28 0.36 3.36 -23.02
CA THR A 28 -0.08 1.97 -23.02
C THR A 28 1.18 1.11 -22.98
N GLY A 29 1.56 0.65 -21.79
CA GLY A 29 2.73 -0.20 -21.65
C GLY A 29 3.24 -0.42 -20.23
N SER A 30 2.36 -0.73 -19.27
CA SER A 30 2.77 -1.64 -18.20
C SER A 30 2.02 -2.94 -18.43
N ASN A 31 2.71 -3.96 -18.96
CA ASN A 31 2.28 -5.34 -18.86
C ASN A 31 2.26 -5.71 -17.37
N LEU A 32 1.25 -5.24 -16.64
CA LEU A 32 0.93 -5.74 -15.31
C LEU A 32 0.34 -7.13 -15.55
N THR A 33 1.22 -8.12 -15.58
CA THR A 33 0.82 -9.52 -15.73
C THR A 33 -0.11 -9.88 -14.56
N GLU A 34 -1.11 -10.74 -14.80
CA GLU A 34 -2.03 -11.27 -13.77
C GLU A 34 -1.30 -11.92 -12.57
N LYS A 35 0.02 -12.10 -12.69
CA LYS A 35 0.95 -12.64 -11.70
C LYS A 35 1.44 -11.62 -10.66
N GLU A 36 1.17 -10.32 -10.80
CA GLU A 36 1.63 -9.35 -9.79
C GLU A 36 0.78 -9.41 -8.50
N PRO A 37 1.38 -9.38 -7.29
CA PRO A 37 0.66 -9.53 -6.02
C PRO A 37 -0.45 -8.51 -5.75
N LEU A 38 -0.33 -7.30 -6.32
CA LEU A 38 -1.30 -6.21 -6.18
C LEU A 38 -2.17 -6.04 -7.43
N TYR A 39 -2.13 -6.99 -8.37
CA TYR A 39 -2.94 -6.94 -9.58
C TYR A 39 -4.44 -6.84 -9.25
N GLY A 40 -5.14 -5.89 -9.88
CA GLY A 40 -6.57 -5.67 -9.67
C GLY A 40 -6.94 -4.94 -8.37
N PHE A 41 -5.96 -4.52 -7.55
CA PHE A 41 -6.25 -3.67 -6.40
C PHE A 41 -6.62 -2.27 -6.89
N LEU A 42 -7.83 -1.85 -6.54
CA LEU A 42 -8.33 -0.51 -6.81
C LEU A 42 -8.35 0.30 -5.51
N PRO A 43 -7.80 1.52 -5.48
CA PRO A 43 -7.74 2.32 -4.28
C PRO A 43 -9.11 2.49 -3.61
N ARG A 44 -9.18 2.22 -2.31
CA ARG A 44 -10.41 2.22 -1.49
C ARG A 44 -11.49 1.23 -1.94
N LYS A 45 -11.19 0.30 -2.84
CA LYS A 45 -12.09 -0.78 -3.27
C LYS A 45 -11.51 -2.17 -3.00
N VAL A 46 -10.45 -2.24 -2.19
CA VAL A 46 -9.79 -3.49 -1.80
C VAL A 46 -10.57 -4.14 -0.67
N ASN A 47 -10.93 -5.41 -0.85
CA ASN A 47 -11.58 -6.21 0.18
C ASN A 47 -10.55 -7.00 1.02
N GLY A 48 -10.95 -7.48 2.19
CA GLY A 48 -10.00 -8.16 3.06
C GLY A 48 -9.58 -9.55 2.60
N ALA A 49 -10.30 -10.19 1.67
CA ALA A 49 -9.81 -11.40 1.00
C ALA A 49 -8.61 -11.10 0.10
N GLN A 50 -8.64 -9.99 -0.65
CA GLN A 50 -7.52 -9.48 -1.44
C GLN A 50 -6.34 -9.14 -0.53
N VAL A 51 -6.56 -8.41 0.56
CA VAL A 51 -5.49 -8.08 1.53
C VAL A 51 -4.90 -9.34 2.15
N ARG A 52 -5.72 -10.30 2.61
CA ARG A 52 -5.23 -11.59 3.13
C ARG A 52 -4.41 -12.34 2.09
N LYS A 53 -4.84 -12.33 0.83
CA LYS A 53 -4.10 -12.97 -0.26
C LYS A 53 -2.74 -12.30 -0.48
N ALA A 54 -2.69 -10.97 -0.49
CA ALA A 54 -1.43 -10.22 -0.63
C ALA A 54 -0.51 -10.34 0.59
N MET A 55 -1.04 -10.52 1.80
CA MET A 55 -0.26 -10.74 3.02
C MET A 55 0.20 -12.19 3.20
N ALA A 56 -0.65 -13.17 2.90
CA ALA A 56 -0.38 -14.58 3.15
C ALA A 56 0.25 -15.31 1.96
N LEU A 57 0.22 -14.72 0.76
CA LEU A 57 0.71 -15.28 -0.50
C LEU A 57 0.40 -16.77 -0.70
N ILE A 58 -0.81 -17.19 -0.33
CA ILE A 58 -1.37 -18.47 -0.79
C ILE A 58 -1.87 -18.25 -2.21
N PHE A 59 -0.98 -18.36 -3.19
CA PHE A 59 -1.39 -18.68 -4.54
C PHE A 59 -1.39 -20.20 -4.69
N LEU A 60 -2.51 -20.75 -5.14
CA LEU A 60 -2.66 -22.15 -5.50
C LEU A 60 -1.69 -22.46 -6.65
N GLY A 61 -0.51 -22.96 -6.30
CA GLY A 61 0.44 -23.51 -7.27
C GLY A 61 1.26 -22.47 -8.02
N GLN A 62 2.55 -22.44 -7.69
CA GLN A 62 3.66 -21.87 -8.45
C GLN A 62 3.84 -20.33 -8.40
N ASP A 63 5.11 -19.94 -8.18
CA ASP A 63 5.67 -18.59 -8.06
C ASP A 63 5.57 -17.90 -6.67
N GLY A 64 6.16 -18.55 -5.64
CA GLY A 64 6.94 -17.91 -4.56
C GLY A 64 6.26 -17.00 -3.53
N ASP A 65 6.69 -17.11 -2.27
CA ASP A 65 6.41 -16.14 -1.21
C ASP A 65 7.10 -14.79 -1.52
N VAL A 66 6.66 -14.01 -2.51
CA VAL A 66 7.31 -12.74 -2.91
C VAL A 66 6.61 -11.51 -2.34
N ASN A 67 7.36 -10.67 -1.63
CA ASN A 67 6.83 -9.42 -1.07
C ASN A 67 6.24 -8.49 -2.16
N PRO A 68 4.98 -8.04 -2.01
CA PRO A 68 4.30 -7.20 -3.00
C PRO A 68 4.97 -5.84 -3.26
N PHE A 69 5.75 -5.33 -2.31
CA PHE A 69 6.36 -4.00 -2.40
C PHE A 69 7.81 -4.06 -2.90
N THR A 70 8.58 -5.07 -2.50
CA THR A 70 10.01 -5.18 -2.86
C THR A 70 10.27 -6.11 -4.04
N LYS A 71 9.29 -6.95 -4.41
CA LYS A 71 9.44 -8.05 -5.38
C LYS A 71 10.54 -9.06 -5.01
N GLN A 72 10.94 -9.11 -3.73
CA GLN A 72 11.91 -10.06 -3.18
C GLN A 72 11.21 -11.21 -2.44
N PRO A 73 11.82 -12.39 -2.32
CA PRO A 73 11.29 -13.47 -1.47
C PRO A 73 11.15 -13.02 -0.01
N LEU A 74 10.01 -13.36 0.60
CA LEU A 74 9.67 -13.10 1.98
C LEU A 74 10.58 -13.91 2.90
N SER A 75 11.08 -13.25 3.93
CA SER A 75 11.93 -13.87 4.94
C SER A 75 11.15 -14.90 5.79
N GLY A 76 11.87 -15.87 6.36
CA GLY A 76 11.29 -16.77 7.37
C GLY A 76 10.81 -16.01 8.62
N GLN A 77 11.46 -14.88 8.92
CA GLN A 77 11.06 -13.98 10.00
C GLN A 77 9.69 -13.37 9.74
N TYR A 78 9.42 -12.90 8.52
CA TYR A 78 8.10 -12.38 8.13
C TYR A 78 7.00 -13.40 8.42
N LYS A 79 7.18 -14.66 7.99
CA LYS A 79 6.18 -15.72 8.19
C LYS A 79 5.88 -15.94 9.68
N LYS A 80 6.92 -15.98 10.52
CA LYS A 80 6.77 -16.12 11.98
C LYS A 80 6.03 -14.93 12.61
N ILE A 81 6.34 -13.72 12.16
CA ILE A 81 5.68 -12.50 12.62
C ILE A 81 4.20 -12.49 12.19
N LEU A 82 3.91 -12.88 10.95
CA LEU A 82 2.56 -12.92 10.39
C LEU A 82 1.66 -13.87 11.19
N GLU A 83 2.14 -15.05 11.59
CA GLU A 83 1.38 -15.98 12.44
C GLU A 83 1.02 -15.40 13.81
N THR A 84 1.85 -14.51 14.34
CA THR A 84 1.55 -13.79 15.58
C THR A 84 0.53 -12.68 15.34
N ARG A 85 0.66 -11.94 14.22
CA ARG A 85 -0.25 -10.84 13.85
C ARG A 85 -1.69 -11.31 13.61
N LYS A 86 -1.86 -12.49 13.01
CA LYS A 86 -3.18 -13.11 12.77
C LYS A 86 -4.00 -13.31 14.05
N LYS A 87 -3.34 -13.39 15.21
CA LYS A 87 -3.99 -13.57 16.52
C LYS A 87 -4.44 -12.26 17.16
N LEU A 88 -4.09 -11.11 16.59
CA LEU A 88 -4.47 -9.80 17.13
C LEU A 88 -5.96 -9.53 16.87
N PRO A 89 -6.68 -8.92 17.85
CA PRO A 89 -8.10 -8.58 17.68
C PRO A 89 -8.39 -7.76 16.41
N VAL A 90 -7.52 -6.80 16.09
CA VAL A 90 -7.66 -5.94 14.90
C VAL A 90 -7.59 -6.75 13.59
N PHE A 91 -6.86 -7.86 13.56
CA PHE A 91 -6.77 -8.70 12.36
C PHE A 91 -8.09 -9.42 12.08
N ALA A 92 -8.79 -9.88 13.12
CA ALA A 92 -10.10 -10.52 12.98
C ALA A 92 -11.17 -9.57 12.41
N GLN A 93 -11.06 -8.27 12.71
CA GLN A 93 -11.99 -7.23 12.24
C GLN A 93 -11.54 -6.53 10.95
N MET A 94 -10.54 -7.07 10.23
CA MET A 94 -9.99 -6.40 9.03
C MET A 94 -11.05 -6.20 7.94
N ASP A 95 -11.94 -7.16 7.73
CA ASP A 95 -12.99 -7.06 6.69
C ASP A 95 -13.98 -5.94 6.99
N GLU A 96 -14.39 -5.83 8.25
CA GLU A 96 -15.26 -4.77 8.74
C GLU A 96 -14.58 -3.41 8.62
N PHE A 97 -13.31 -3.32 9.05
CA PHE A 97 -12.52 -2.10 8.92
C PHE A 97 -12.43 -1.62 7.46
N LEU A 98 -12.10 -2.52 6.52
CA LEU A 98 -11.94 -2.16 5.12
C LEU A 98 -13.26 -1.67 4.49
N LYS A 99 -14.39 -2.28 4.87
CA LYS A 99 -15.71 -1.81 4.45
C LYS A 99 -15.99 -0.39 4.94
N ILE A 100 -15.82 -0.15 6.24
CA ILE A 100 -16.01 1.18 6.83
C ILE A 100 -15.04 2.19 6.20
N PHE A 101 -13.80 1.77 5.93
CA PHE A 101 -12.79 2.60 5.27
C PHE A 101 -13.14 2.92 3.82
N THR A 102 -13.79 2.03 3.08
CA THR A 102 -14.28 2.36 1.73
C THR A 102 -15.36 3.44 1.79
N ASP A 103 -16.30 3.32 2.72
CA ASP A 103 -17.53 4.12 2.73
C ASP A 103 -17.39 5.48 3.44
N ASN A 104 -16.38 5.65 4.30
CA ASN A 104 -16.27 6.82 5.18
C ASN A 104 -14.94 7.57 5.01
N GLN A 105 -15.01 8.91 4.94
CA GLN A 105 -13.81 9.75 4.89
C GLN A 105 -13.07 9.79 6.23
N ILE A 106 -13.82 9.76 7.34
CA ILE A 106 -13.32 9.87 8.72
C ILE A 106 -13.84 8.67 9.51
N ILE A 107 -12.96 8.04 10.29
CA ILE A 107 -13.28 6.85 11.09
C ILE A 107 -12.69 7.03 12.48
N VAL A 108 -13.48 6.75 13.51
CA VAL A 108 -13.01 6.70 14.89
C VAL A 108 -12.82 5.23 15.27
N MET A 109 -11.58 4.86 15.61
CA MET A 109 -11.22 3.50 15.99
C MET A 109 -10.93 3.45 17.49
N VAL A 110 -11.65 2.58 18.21
CA VAL A 110 -11.45 2.35 19.64
C VAL A 110 -11.00 0.91 19.86
N GLY A 111 -10.10 0.70 20.82
CA GLY A 111 -9.70 -0.63 21.25
C GLY A 111 -8.62 -0.56 22.32
N GLU A 112 -8.42 -1.64 23.05
CA GLU A 112 -7.45 -1.70 24.16
C GLU A 112 -5.99 -1.60 23.69
N THR A 113 -5.10 -1.22 24.60
CA THR A 113 -3.64 -1.27 24.35
C THR A 113 -3.23 -2.71 24.03
N GLY A 114 -2.37 -2.89 23.02
CA GLY A 114 -1.97 -4.23 22.57
C GLY A 114 -2.93 -4.88 21.56
N SER A 115 -4.07 -4.27 21.23
CA SER A 115 -5.00 -4.82 20.23
C SER A 115 -4.45 -4.81 18.78
N GLY A 116 -3.35 -4.10 18.54
CA GLY A 116 -2.69 -4.02 17.23
C GLY A 116 -3.02 -2.77 16.40
N LYS A 117 -3.72 -1.78 16.94
CA LYS A 117 -4.15 -0.57 16.19
C LYS A 117 -3.00 0.10 15.44
N THR A 118 -1.96 0.51 16.16
CA THR A 118 -0.86 1.31 15.62
C THR A 118 -0.02 0.54 14.61
N THR A 119 0.07 -0.80 14.72
CA THR A 119 0.87 -1.60 13.79
C THR A 119 0.05 -2.05 12.58
N GLN A 120 -1.19 -2.52 12.77
CA GLN A 120 -1.97 -3.17 11.72
C GLN A 120 -2.79 -2.19 10.86
N ILE A 121 -3.43 -1.20 11.47
CA ILE A 121 -4.34 -0.29 10.74
C ILE A 121 -3.63 0.48 9.63
N PRO A 122 -2.44 1.08 9.84
CA PRO A 122 -1.76 1.79 8.76
C PRO A 122 -1.34 0.87 7.62
N GLN A 123 -1.03 -0.40 7.90
CA GLN A 123 -0.75 -1.40 6.87
C GLN A 123 -2.00 -1.72 6.05
N PHE A 124 -3.16 -1.92 6.69
CA PHE A 124 -4.42 -2.16 5.98
C PHE A 124 -4.78 -1.00 5.06
N VAL A 125 -4.58 0.24 5.53
CA VAL A 125 -4.75 1.45 4.70
C VAL A 125 -3.76 1.46 3.54
N ALA A 126 -2.50 1.12 3.77
CA ALA A 126 -1.49 1.06 2.70
C ALA A 126 -1.83 0.00 1.63
N TYR A 127 -2.32 -1.17 2.02
CA TYR A 127 -2.81 -2.18 1.08
C TYR A 127 -4.09 -1.73 0.35
N SER A 128 -4.96 -0.96 1.01
CA SER A 128 -6.26 -0.55 0.45
C SER A 128 -6.18 0.65 -0.49
N ASP A 129 -5.43 1.71 -0.14
CA ASP A 129 -5.36 2.94 -0.94
C ASP A 129 -4.14 2.98 -1.88
N LEU A 130 -3.22 2.03 -1.75
CA LEU A 130 -2.00 1.90 -2.55
C LEU A 130 -1.26 3.25 -2.72
N PRO A 131 -0.88 3.92 -1.62
CA PRO A 131 -0.35 5.29 -1.62
C PRO A 131 0.83 5.49 -2.59
N HIS A 132 1.70 4.48 -2.72
CA HIS A 132 2.85 4.48 -3.63
C HIS A 132 2.46 4.65 -5.12
N THR A 133 1.28 4.20 -5.54
CA THR A 133 0.82 4.35 -6.94
C THR A 133 0.41 5.78 -7.30
N LYS A 134 0.15 6.62 -6.29
CA LYS A 134 -0.32 8.00 -6.44
C LYS A 134 0.72 9.03 -5.99
N GLY A 135 1.93 8.61 -5.62
CA GLY A 135 2.93 9.47 -4.99
C GLY A 135 2.46 10.06 -3.65
N LYS A 136 1.59 9.34 -2.93
CA LYS A 136 1.06 9.73 -1.62
C LYS A 136 1.69 8.89 -0.51
N MET A 137 1.43 9.28 0.74
CA MET A 137 1.89 8.58 1.94
C MET A 137 0.76 8.42 2.95
N VAL A 138 0.80 7.32 3.71
CA VAL A 138 0.03 7.14 4.93
C VAL A 138 0.85 7.68 6.09
N ALA A 139 0.32 8.65 6.82
CA ALA A 139 0.94 9.21 8.01
C ALA A 139 0.25 8.67 9.27
N CYS A 140 1.04 8.21 10.24
CA CYS A 140 0.56 7.83 11.57
C CYS A 140 1.33 8.64 12.62
N THR A 141 0.63 9.55 13.30
CA THR A 141 1.23 10.38 14.35
C THR A 141 1.32 9.60 15.66
N GLN A 142 2.40 9.83 16.41
CA GLN A 142 2.67 9.26 17.73
C GLN A 142 3.07 10.39 18.69
N PRO A 143 2.54 10.42 19.93
CA PRO A 143 2.83 11.50 20.87
C PRO A 143 4.27 11.45 21.42
N ARG A 144 5.00 10.34 21.22
CA ARG A 144 6.35 10.14 21.74
C ARG A 144 7.30 9.76 20.61
N ARG A 145 8.46 10.42 20.55
CA ARG A 145 9.54 10.12 19.59
C ARG A 145 9.93 8.63 19.59
N VAL A 146 10.15 8.07 20.78
CA VAL A 146 10.52 6.65 20.94
C VAL A 146 9.44 5.71 20.40
N ALA A 147 8.17 6.08 20.52
CA ALA A 147 7.07 5.30 19.96
C ALA A 147 7.08 5.35 18.42
N ALA A 148 7.26 6.53 17.82
CA ALA A 148 7.35 6.65 16.36
C ALA A 148 8.48 5.79 15.76
N MET A 149 9.68 5.87 16.35
CA MET A 149 10.85 5.11 15.88
C MET A 149 10.67 3.60 16.04
N SER A 150 10.24 3.15 17.23
CA SER A 150 10.09 1.73 17.55
C SER A 150 8.97 1.07 16.74
N VAL A 151 7.83 1.76 16.57
CA VAL A 151 6.72 1.25 15.76
C VAL A 151 7.09 1.24 14.28
N ALA A 152 7.76 2.26 13.75
CA ALA A 152 8.23 2.25 12.37
C ALA A 152 9.16 1.07 12.09
N LYS A 153 10.14 0.83 12.97
CA LYS A 153 11.04 -0.32 12.86
C LYS A 153 10.27 -1.64 12.91
N ARG A 154 9.37 -1.78 13.88
CA ARG A 154 8.53 -2.97 14.01
C ARG A 154 7.69 -3.21 12.75
N VAL A 155 7.10 -2.15 12.19
CA VAL A 155 6.22 -2.27 11.01
C VAL A 155 7.02 -2.53 9.74
N ALA A 156 8.25 -2.02 9.64
CA ALA A 156 9.18 -2.40 8.59
C ALA A 156 9.48 -3.91 8.61
N ASP A 157 9.76 -4.47 9.81
CA ASP A 157 9.93 -5.92 9.98
C ASP A 157 8.64 -6.69 9.67
N GLU A 158 7.48 -6.18 10.08
CA GLU A 158 6.18 -6.79 9.81
C GLU A 158 5.79 -6.79 8.32
N MET A 159 6.32 -5.86 7.54
CA MET A 159 6.12 -5.76 6.09
C MET A 159 7.27 -6.35 5.28
N ASP A 160 8.30 -6.89 5.94
CA ASP A 160 9.53 -7.43 5.33
C ASP A 160 10.22 -6.43 4.38
N VAL A 161 10.32 -5.17 4.83
CA VAL A 161 10.94 -4.06 4.10
C VAL A 161 12.05 -3.43 4.94
N GLN A 162 12.99 -2.77 4.25
CA GLN A 162 13.99 -1.97 4.93
C GLN A 162 13.37 -0.70 5.51
N LEU A 163 13.64 -0.45 6.80
CA LEU A 163 13.31 0.82 7.46
C LEU A 163 14.00 1.98 6.73
N GLY A 164 13.25 3.05 6.50
CA GLY A 164 13.69 4.22 5.75
C GLY A 164 13.39 4.15 4.25
N ARG A 165 13.00 2.98 3.70
CA ARG A 165 12.64 2.86 2.28
C ARG A 165 11.14 2.91 2.06
N HIS A 166 10.42 1.83 2.36
CA HIS A 166 8.96 1.76 2.16
C HIS A 166 8.19 2.23 3.40
N VAL A 167 8.71 1.87 4.57
CA VAL A 167 8.23 2.27 5.89
C VAL A 167 9.33 3.10 6.55
N GLY A 168 8.99 4.23 7.15
CA GLY A 168 9.97 5.08 7.81
C GLY A 168 9.36 5.93 8.92
N TYR A 169 10.17 6.82 9.48
CA TYR A 169 9.71 7.77 10.48
C TYR A 169 10.30 9.17 10.29
N SER A 170 9.62 10.17 10.82
CA SER A 170 10.08 11.56 10.83
C SER A 170 9.80 12.18 12.19
N ILE A 171 10.85 12.62 12.87
CA ILE A 171 10.78 13.27 14.18
C ILE A 171 11.66 14.53 14.14
N ARG A 172 11.52 15.40 15.15
CA ARG A 172 12.35 16.61 15.22
C ARG A 172 13.84 16.25 15.14
N PHE A 173 14.52 16.85 14.17
CA PHE A 173 15.95 16.68 13.86
C PHE A 173 16.38 15.31 13.30
N GLU A 174 15.44 14.42 12.96
CA GLU A 174 15.77 13.12 12.39
C GLU A 174 14.65 12.66 11.44
N ASP A 175 14.98 12.54 10.15
CA ASP A 175 14.08 12.01 9.13
C ASP A 175 14.69 10.74 8.52
N MET A 176 14.02 9.61 8.73
CA MET A 176 14.39 8.30 8.23
C MET A 176 13.36 7.89 7.17
N THR A 177 13.34 8.61 6.06
CA THR A 177 12.50 8.31 4.88
C THR A 177 13.24 8.54 3.57
N GLU A 178 12.83 7.80 2.53
CA GLU A 178 13.36 7.88 1.17
C GLU A 178 12.29 8.51 0.26
N ALA A 179 12.60 9.68 -0.30
CA ALA A 179 11.69 10.40 -1.18
C ALA A 179 11.32 9.53 -2.40
N GLY A 180 10.02 9.42 -2.68
CA GLY A 180 9.50 8.63 -3.79
C GLY A 180 9.27 7.15 -3.48
N THR A 181 9.92 6.58 -2.45
CA THR A 181 9.75 5.17 -2.05
C THR A 181 8.89 5.02 -0.81
N THR A 182 9.05 5.90 0.18
CA THR A 182 8.34 5.77 1.46
C THR A 182 6.86 6.06 1.27
N PHE A 183 6.03 5.10 1.64
CA PHE A 183 4.57 5.21 1.53
C PHE A 183 3.86 5.07 2.88
N LEU A 184 4.56 4.63 3.92
CA LEU A 184 4.07 4.59 5.30
C LEU A 184 5.07 5.30 6.23
N LYS A 185 4.64 6.38 6.87
CA LYS A 185 5.46 7.25 7.70
C LYS A 185 4.87 7.35 9.11
N TYR A 186 5.65 6.97 10.11
CA TYR A 186 5.33 7.28 11.51
C TYR A 186 5.99 8.59 11.90
N MET A 187 5.26 9.51 12.53
CA MET A 187 5.82 10.80 12.87
C MET A 187 5.39 11.26 14.26
N THR A 188 6.07 12.25 14.81
CA THR A 188 5.49 13.00 15.92
C THR A 188 4.50 14.02 15.40
N ASP A 189 3.49 14.30 16.23
CA ASP A 189 2.69 15.53 16.18
C ASP A 189 3.61 16.77 16.16
#